data_AF-A0A3C0TV90-F1
#
_entry.id   AF-A0A3C0TV90-F1
#
_cell.length_a   1.000
_cell.length_b   1.000
_cell.length_c   1.000
_cell.angle_alpha   90.00
_cell.angle_beta   90.00
_cell.angle_gamma   90.00
#
_symmetry.space_group_name_H-M   'P 1'
#
loop_
_entity.id
_entity.type
_entity.pdbx_description
1 polymer ?
#
loop_
_entity_poly.entity_id
_entity_poly.type
_entity_poly.pdbx_seq_one_letter_code
_entity_poly.pdbx_strand_id
1 'polypeptide(L)' 'MAQPSQHQEHQPGDEHEMHPHPQSFMKNYKAAGKLNGKTALISGGDSGIGRAVSIGYE' A
#
# COMPACT_ATOMS: atom_id res chain seq x y z
N MET A 1 -6.59 -18.76 4.18
CA MET A 1 -5.61 -19.17 5.21
C MET A 1 -5.60 -18.09 6.28
N ALA A 2 -5.53 -18.45 7.55
CA ALA A 2 -5.35 -17.46 8.61
C ALA A 2 -3.94 -16.85 8.51
N GLN A 3 -3.80 -15.56 8.84
CA GLN A 3 -2.48 -14.93 8.93
C GLN A 3 -1.71 -15.49 10.15
N PRO A 4 -0.37 -15.57 10.08
CA PRO A 4 0.43 -16.00 11.22
C PRO A 4 0.36 -14.96 12.34
N SER A 5 0.39 -15.42 13.59
CA SER A 5 0.49 -14.55 14.76
C SER A 5 1.79 -13.76 14.72
N GLN A 6 1.69 -12.44 14.79
CA GLN A 6 2.82 -11.51 14.84
C GLN A 6 2.39 -10.22 15.57
N HIS A 7 3.35 -9.47 16.12
CA HIS A 7 3.10 -8.22 16.84
C HIS A 7 4.30 -7.28 16.69
N GLN A 8 4.04 -5.97 16.74
CA GLN A 8 5.04 -4.91 16.81
C GLN A 8 4.72 -4.03 18.01
N GLU A 9 5.74 -3.69 18.81
CA GLU A 9 5.60 -2.99 20.10
C GLU A 9 5.36 -1.48 19.96
N HIS A 10 5.26 -0.96 18.73
CA HIS A 10 5.09 0.47 18.46
C HIS A 10 4.05 0.75 17.38
N GLN A 11 3.63 2.01 17.34
CA GLN A 11 2.80 2.57 16.28
C GLN A 11 3.35 3.95 15.86
N PRO A 12 3.40 4.30 14.56
CA PRO A 12 3.05 3.50 13.37
C PRO A 12 3.90 2.23 13.24
N GLY A 13 3.31 1.16 12.70
CA GLY A 13 4.00 -0.10 12.46
C GLY A 13 4.73 -0.11 11.12
N ASP A 14 5.68 -1.03 10.98
CA ASP A 14 6.54 -1.18 9.82
C ASP A 14 6.05 -2.31 8.90
N GLU A 15 5.56 -1.94 7.71
CA GLU A 15 5.05 -2.90 6.72
C GLU A 15 6.12 -3.92 6.27
N HIS A 16 7.39 -3.50 6.25
CA HIS A 16 8.50 -4.35 5.82
C HIS A 16 8.85 -5.45 6.83
N GLU A 17 8.33 -5.40 8.06
CA GLU A 17 8.50 -6.45 9.06
C GLU A 17 7.34 -7.46 9.06
N MET A 18 6.25 -7.17 8.33
CA MET A 18 5.06 -8.02 8.29
C MET A 18 5.26 -9.28 7.46
N HIS A 19 4.70 -10.39 7.95
CA HIS A 19 4.74 -11.69 7.27
C HIS A 19 3.34 -12.32 7.17
N PRO A 20 2.81 -12.60 5.97
CA PRO A 20 3.35 -12.21 4.68
C PRO A 20 3.31 -10.69 4.50
N HIS A 21 4.16 -10.17 3.62
CA HIS A 21 4.08 -8.76 3.22
C HIS A 21 2.71 -8.46 2.60
N PRO A 22 2.12 -7.30 2.91
CA PRO A 22 0.95 -6.80 2.21
C PRO A 22 1.18 -6.69 0.70
N GLN A 23 0.15 -7.01 -0.08
CA GLN A 23 0.17 -6.87 -1.53
C GLN A 23 -0.32 -5.48 -1.92
N SER A 24 0.55 -4.48 -1.81
CA SER A 24 0.25 -3.09 -2.22
C SER A 24 0.41 -2.85 -3.73
N PHE A 25 1.17 -3.72 -4.42
CA PHE A 25 1.38 -3.64 -5.87
C PHE A 25 0.33 -4.42 -6.67
N MET A 26 -0.31 -3.76 -7.62
CA MET A 26 -1.32 -4.35 -8.48
C MET A 26 -0.73 -4.85 -9.80
N LYS A 27 0.03 -5.95 -9.76
CA LYS A 27 0.81 -6.48 -10.91
C LYS A 27 0.05 -6.61 -12.24
N ASN A 28 -1.26 -6.85 -12.18
CA ASN A 28 -2.10 -7.08 -13.35
C ASN A 28 -3.10 -5.95 -13.63
N TYR A 29 -3.09 -4.87 -12.84
CA TYR A 29 -3.97 -3.74 -13.06
C TYR A 29 -3.49 -2.92 -14.25
N LYS A 30 -4.44 -2.48 -15.09
CA LYS A 30 -4.18 -1.62 -16.23
C LYS A 30 -4.93 -0.32 -16.01
N ALA A 31 -4.18 0.76 -15.80
CA ALA A 31 -4.77 2.08 -15.65
C ALA A 31 -5.53 2.50 -16.92
N ALA A 32 -6.68 3.14 -16.72
CA ALA A 32 -7.49 3.70 -17.80
C ALA A 32 -7.21 5.20 -18.03
N GLY A 33 -6.10 5.72 -17.49
CA GLY A 33 -5.69 7.13 -17.61
C GLY A 33 -6.64 8.11 -16.92
N LYS A 34 -7.39 7.67 -15.91
CA LYS A 34 -8.40 8.50 -15.21
C LYS A 34 -7.78 9.69 -14.50
N LEU A 35 -6.49 9.61 -14.16
CA LEU A 35 -5.78 10.61 -13.35
C LEU A 35 -4.62 11.27 -14.10
N ASN A 36 -4.52 11.04 -15.42
CA ASN A 36 -3.49 11.66 -16.25
C ASN A 36 -3.42 13.19 -16.05
N GLY A 37 -2.21 13.69 -15.79
CA GLY A 37 -1.93 15.11 -15.59
C GLY A 37 -2.42 15.70 -14.26
N LYS A 38 -2.90 14.87 -13.33
CA LYS A 38 -3.27 15.31 -11.98
C LYS A 38 -2.09 15.15 -11.02
N THR A 39 -2.09 15.94 -9.95
CA THR A 39 -1.14 15.84 -8.85
C THR A 39 -1.91 15.60 -7.57
N ALA A 40 -1.46 14.64 -6.76
CA ALA A 40 -2.02 14.35 -5.45
C ALA A 40 -0.97 14.45 -4.34
N LEU A 41 -1.43 14.90 -3.17
CA LEU A 41 -0.73 14.77 -1.90
C LEU A 41 -1.45 13.69 -1.09
N ILE A 42 -0.73 12.63 -0.73
CA ILE A 42 -1.27 11.48 -0.01
C ILE A 42 -0.54 11.37 1.34
N SER A 43 -1.24 11.68 2.44
CA SER A 43 -0.73 11.45 3.80
C SER A 43 -0.83 9.97 4.16
N GLY A 44 0.23 9.38 4.72
CA GLY A 44 0.26 7.94 5.01
C GLY A 44 0.42 7.07 3.75
N GLY A 45 1.00 7.64 2.67
CA GLY A 45 1.24 6.95 1.41
C GLY A 45 2.38 5.92 1.43
N ASP A 46 3.05 5.77 2.56
CA ASP A 46 4.22 4.90 2.76
C ASP A 46 3.87 3.42 2.92
N SER A 47 2.69 3.10 3.47
CA SER A 47 2.29 1.73 3.81
C SER A 47 0.78 1.48 3.62
N GLY A 48 0.40 0.20 3.67
CA GLY A 48 -0.95 -0.32 3.62
C GLY A 48 -1.78 0.20 2.45
N ILE A 49 -2.96 0.71 2.79
CA ILE A 49 -3.92 1.25 1.83
C ILE A 49 -3.38 2.51 1.17
N GLY A 50 -2.72 3.40 1.92
CA GLY A 50 -2.17 4.64 1.37
C GLY A 50 -1.10 4.37 0.31
N ARG A 51 -0.24 3.37 0.53
CA ARG A 51 0.72 2.90 -0.46
C ARG A 51 0.04 2.33 -1.71
N ALA A 52 -0.97 1.47 -1.53
CA ALA A 52 -1.72 0.91 -2.66
C ALA A 52 -2.40 2.00 -3.50
N VAL A 53 -2.98 3.01 -2.84
CA VAL A 53 -3.57 4.18 -3.51
C VAL A 53 -2.50 5.00 -4.25
N SER A 54 -1.34 5.21 -3.64
CA SER A 54 -0.24 5.96 -4.24
C SER A 54 0.29 5.27 -5.50
N ILE A 55 0.44 3.95 -5.46
CA ILE A 55 0.83 3.14 -6.64
C ILE A 55 -0.27 3.17 -7.71
N GLY A 56 -1.55 3.10 -7.30
CA GLY A 56 -2.68 3.12 -8.22
C GLY A 56 -2.99 4.49 -8.83
N TYR A 57 -2.32 5.55 -8.38
CA TYR A 57 -2.49 6.91 -8.90
C TYR A 57 -1.75 7.04 -10.25
N GLU A 58 -2.30 6.38 -11.26
CA GLU A 58 -1.86 6.37 -12.66
C GLU A 58 -2.91 6.94 -13.63
#